data_AF-A0A2W4M6E0-F1
#
_entry.id   AF-A0A2W4M6E0-F1
#
_cell.length_a   1.000
_cell.length_b   1.000
_cell.length_c   1.000
_cell.angle_alpha   90.00
_cell.angle_beta   90.00
_cell.angle_gamma   90.00
#
_symmetry.space_group_name_H-M   'P 1'
#
loop_
_entity.id
_entity.type
_entity.pdbx_description
1 polymer ?
#
loop_
_entity_poly.entity_id
_entity_poly.type
_entity_poly.pdbx_seq_one_letter_code
_entity_poly.pdbx_strand_id
1 'polypeptide(L)'
;MSEIECWSPLQVWLYSVFSRDRRRREKVVEILAPGPGDHLLDIGCGLGQVLDAALRRGARASGIDPSPAMVRQARRRVPDAHVELGSAEDVPFPDRAFSHVAALDTFHHWADRGAGLREAVRVLAPGGRLLIVEKQLASGTGHGLTQSDAQVLAARLSELGLERLEIGEISVGRHRLLAVSGLKPTPE
;
A
#
# COMPACT_ATOMS: atom_id res chain seq x y z
N MET A 1 1.13 -15.12 17.31
CA MET A 1 0.52 -13.78 17.26
C MET A 1 1.63 -12.77 17.39
N SER A 2 2.19 -12.31 16.27
CA SER A 2 3.12 -11.18 16.29
C SER A 2 2.36 -9.98 16.86
N GLU A 3 2.87 -9.39 17.94
CA GLU A 3 2.39 -8.12 18.45
C GLU A 3 2.40 -7.13 17.28
N ILE A 4 1.21 -6.81 16.76
CA ILE A 4 1.03 -5.62 15.94
C ILE A 4 1.41 -4.48 16.86
N GLU A 5 2.60 -3.93 16.67
CA GLU A 5 3.17 -2.88 17.50
C GLU A 5 2.14 -1.76 17.63
N CYS A 6 1.47 -1.70 18.78
CA CYS A 6 0.44 -0.71 19.04
C CYS A 6 1.14 0.63 19.24
N TRP A 7 1.22 1.42 18.17
CA TRP A 7 1.84 2.75 18.19
C TRP A 7 1.21 3.62 19.28
N SER A 8 2.00 3.98 20.29
CA SER A 8 1.61 4.97 21.30
C SER A 8 1.46 6.36 20.66
N PRO A 9 0.69 7.29 21.28
CA PRO A 9 0.58 8.67 20.79
C PRO A 9 1.94 9.37 20.62
N LEU A 10 2.91 9.11 21.51
CA LEU A 10 4.26 9.65 21.39
C LEU A 10 5.01 9.08 20.19
N GLN A 11 4.91 7.77 19.93
CA GLN A 11 5.52 7.14 18.76
C GLN A 11 4.88 7.64 17.46
N VAL A 12 3.55 7.81 17.41
CA VAL A 12 2.87 8.42 16.25
C VAL A 12 3.35 9.86 16.05
N TRP A 13 3.47 10.64 17.13
CA TRP A 13 3.96 12.01 17.04
C TRP A 13 5.41 12.06 16.54
N LEU A 14 6.32 11.28 17.13
CA LEU A 14 7.72 11.16 16.70
C LEU A 14 7.80 10.71 15.24
N TYR A 15 7.05 9.67 14.87
CA TYR A 15 6.94 9.22 13.49
C TYR A 15 6.50 10.36 12.59
N SER A 16 5.45 11.10 12.93
CA SER A 16 4.98 12.24 12.13
C SER A 16 6.01 13.36 11.95
N VAL A 17 6.90 13.55 12.91
CA VAL A 17 8.00 14.52 12.82
C VAL A 17 9.08 14.02 11.86
N PHE A 18 9.42 12.73 11.91
CA PHE A 18 10.49 12.13 11.09
C PHE A 18 10.03 11.65 9.70
N SER A 19 8.77 11.28 9.54
CA SER A 19 8.17 10.73 8.31
C SER A 19 7.68 11.83 7.36
N ARG A 20 8.25 13.05 7.46
CA ARG A 20 7.88 14.20 6.62
C ARG A 20 8.34 14.08 5.16
N ASP A 21 9.18 13.09 4.82
CA ASP A 21 9.58 12.86 3.43
C ASP A 21 8.39 12.32 2.62
N ARG A 22 7.67 13.28 2.02
CA ARG A 22 6.53 13.04 1.12
C ARG A 22 6.94 12.40 -0.20
N ARG A 23 8.20 12.53 -0.64
CA ARG A 23 8.60 12.20 -2.01
C ARG A 23 8.36 10.73 -2.35
N ARG A 24 8.58 9.82 -1.40
CA ARG A 24 8.32 8.38 -1.61
C ARG A 24 6.84 8.11 -1.84
N ARG A 25 5.96 8.76 -1.06
CA ARG A 25 4.50 8.60 -1.15
C ARG A 25 3.95 9.24 -2.41
N GLU A 26 4.46 10.41 -2.78
CA GLU A 26 4.14 11.07 -4.04
C GLU A 26 4.56 10.20 -5.23
N LYS A 27 5.73 9.55 -5.16
CA LYS A 27 6.19 8.65 -6.23
C LYS A 27 5.32 7.41 -6.40
N VAL A 28 4.77 6.85 -5.33
CA VAL A 28 3.78 5.75 -5.39
C VAL A 28 2.55 6.18 -6.18
N VAL A 29 1.98 7.34 -5.83
CA VAL A 29 0.82 7.87 -6.54
C VAL A 29 1.18 8.24 -7.98
N GLU A 30 2.40 8.76 -8.24
CA GLU A 30 2.91 9.01 -9.59
C GLU A 30 2.89 7.79 -10.48
N ILE A 31 3.35 6.65 -9.96
CA ILE A 31 3.44 5.39 -10.70
C ILE A 31 2.04 4.77 -10.91
N LEU A 32 1.20 4.73 -9.86
CA LEU A 32 -0.16 4.22 -9.99
C LEU A 32 -1.03 5.10 -10.88
N ALA A 33 -0.75 6.41 -10.91
CA ALA A 33 -1.45 7.42 -11.69
C ALA A 33 -2.99 7.46 -11.52
N PRO A 34 -3.55 7.36 -10.29
CA PRO A 34 -4.99 7.49 -10.10
C PRO A 34 -5.44 8.93 -10.41
N GLY A 35 -6.61 9.07 -11.04
CA GLY A 35 -7.17 10.36 -11.43
C GLY A 35 -8.69 10.47 -11.21
N PRO A 36 -9.35 11.45 -11.83
CA PRO A 36 -10.80 11.61 -11.75
C PRO A 36 -11.55 10.34 -12.15
N GLY A 37 -12.50 9.92 -11.32
CA GLY A 37 -13.28 8.68 -11.52
C GLY A 37 -12.66 7.44 -10.86
N ASP A 38 -11.37 7.47 -10.55
CA ASP A 38 -10.69 6.37 -9.85
C ASP A 38 -10.99 6.39 -8.34
N HIS A 39 -10.79 5.22 -7.74
CA HIS A 39 -10.80 5.00 -6.30
C HIS A 39 -9.56 4.18 -5.89
N LEU A 40 -8.72 4.78 -5.06
CA LEU A 40 -7.51 4.17 -4.49
C LEU A 40 -7.76 3.64 -3.08
N LEU A 41 -7.28 2.43 -2.79
CA LEU A 41 -7.08 1.89 -1.45
C LEU A 41 -5.58 1.89 -1.09
N ASP A 42 -5.22 2.38 0.09
CA ASP A 42 -3.87 2.24 0.67
C ASP A 42 -3.89 1.27 1.87
N ILE A 43 -3.18 0.15 1.77
CA ILE A 43 -3.10 -0.89 2.81
C ILE A 43 -1.93 -0.58 3.76
N GLY A 44 -2.25 -0.23 5.00
CA GLY A 44 -1.30 0.29 5.99
C GLY A 44 -1.03 1.79 5.77
N CYS A 45 -2.09 2.58 5.68
CA CYS A 45 -2.04 3.96 5.22
C CYS A 45 -1.30 4.94 6.16
N GLY A 46 -1.00 4.52 7.40
CA GLY A 46 -0.28 5.31 8.38
C GLY A 46 -0.91 6.68 8.62
N LEU A 47 -0.20 7.75 8.25
CA LEU A 47 -0.67 9.13 8.39
C LEU A 47 -1.51 9.62 7.20
N GLY A 48 -1.81 8.76 6.22
CA GLY A 48 -2.64 9.07 5.06
C GLY A 48 -1.93 9.86 3.95
N GLN A 49 -0.60 9.86 3.88
CA GLN A 49 0.11 10.68 2.88
C GLN A 49 -0.13 10.23 1.43
N VAL A 50 -0.29 8.93 1.17
CA VAL A 50 -0.67 8.40 -0.15
C VAL A 50 -2.12 8.81 -0.48
N LEU A 51 -3.02 8.74 0.51
CA LEU A 51 -4.42 9.18 0.37
C LEU A 51 -4.51 10.66 -0.03
N ASP A 52 -3.82 11.52 0.71
CA ASP A 52 -3.72 12.96 0.43
C ASP A 52 -3.14 13.23 -0.97
N ALA A 53 -2.12 12.48 -1.40
CA ALA A 53 -1.57 12.61 -2.75
C ALA A 53 -2.54 12.14 -3.85
N ALA A 54 -3.33 11.08 -3.62
CA ALA A 54 -4.35 10.61 -4.56
C ALA A 54 -5.52 11.60 -4.68
N LEU A 55 -6.01 12.14 -3.56
CA LEU A 55 -7.07 13.16 -3.54
C LEU A 55 -6.66 14.41 -4.33
N ARG A 56 -5.40 14.87 -4.21
CA ARG A 56 -4.88 16.00 -5.00
C ARG A 56 -4.90 15.76 -6.52
N ARG A 57 -5.01 14.51 -6.97
CA ARG A 57 -5.15 14.15 -8.39
C ARG A 57 -6.61 13.98 -8.82
N GLY A 58 -7.56 14.20 -7.92
CA GLY A 58 -9.00 14.08 -8.20
C GLY A 58 -9.56 12.67 -8.06
N ALA A 59 -8.76 11.69 -7.59
CA ALA A 59 -9.25 10.37 -7.26
C ALA A 59 -9.97 10.35 -5.91
N ARG A 60 -10.85 9.37 -5.70
CA ARG A 60 -11.32 9.02 -4.34
C ARG A 60 -10.25 8.21 -3.63
N ALA A 61 -10.16 8.34 -2.31
CA ALA A 61 -9.16 7.63 -1.51
C ALA A 61 -9.76 6.98 -0.27
N SER A 62 -9.45 5.71 -0.08
CA SER A 62 -9.70 4.96 1.15
C SER A 62 -8.39 4.38 1.68
N GLY A 63 -8.30 4.18 2.98
CA GLY A 63 -7.13 3.56 3.59
C GLY A 63 -7.49 2.67 4.78
N ILE A 64 -6.66 1.68 5.05
CA ILE A 64 -6.73 0.91 6.30
C ILE A 64 -5.41 0.96 7.03
N ASP A 65 -5.45 0.88 8.35
CA ASP A 65 -4.28 0.68 9.17
C ASP A 65 -4.67 -0.14 10.41
N PRO A 66 -3.86 -1.11 10.86
CA PRO A 66 -4.21 -1.92 12.03
C PRO A 66 -4.03 -1.15 13.35
N SER A 67 -3.35 0.01 13.33
CA SER A 67 -3.17 0.86 14.51
C SER A 67 -4.32 1.87 14.66
N PRO A 68 -5.11 1.80 15.75
CA PRO A 68 -6.14 2.80 16.03
C PRO A 68 -5.58 4.22 16.14
N ALA A 69 -4.32 4.36 16.57
CA ALA A 69 -3.67 5.66 16.68
C ALA A 69 -3.35 6.26 15.30
N MET A 70 -2.89 5.44 14.34
CA MET A 70 -2.66 5.88 12.95
C MET A 70 -3.99 6.24 12.28
N VAL A 71 -5.02 5.39 12.40
CA VAL A 71 -6.36 5.67 11.85
C VAL A 71 -6.90 7.01 12.34
N ARG A 72 -6.84 7.27 13.66
CA ARG A 72 -7.27 8.57 14.21
C ARG A 72 -6.51 9.74 13.61
N GLN A 73 -5.20 9.59 13.42
CA GLN A 73 -4.36 10.66 12.90
C GLN A 73 -4.55 10.87 11.39
N ALA A 74 -4.71 9.80 10.61
CA ALA A 74 -5.02 9.86 9.19
C ALA A 74 -6.36 10.57 8.95
N ARG A 75 -7.43 10.20 9.68
CA ARG A 75 -8.73 10.87 9.60
C ARG A 75 -8.66 12.37 9.92
N ARG A 76 -7.82 12.76 10.88
CA ARG A 76 -7.59 14.18 11.22
C ARG A 76 -6.81 14.93 10.14
N ARG A 77 -5.82 14.27 9.53
CA ARG A 77 -4.91 14.89 8.57
C ARG A 77 -5.49 14.95 7.16
N VAL A 78 -6.33 13.98 6.81
CA VAL A 78 -6.91 13.80 5.48
C VAL A 78 -8.43 13.55 5.63
N PRO A 79 -9.19 14.59 6.04
CA PRO A 79 -10.61 14.43 6.38
C PRO A 79 -11.48 13.99 5.20
N ASP A 80 -11.04 14.23 3.96
CA ASP A 80 -11.75 13.83 2.74
C ASP A 80 -11.51 12.36 2.34
N ALA A 81 -10.59 11.65 3.01
CA ALA A 81 -10.33 10.23 2.77
C ALA A 81 -11.15 9.34 3.72
N HIS A 82 -11.61 8.21 3.22
CA HIS A 82 -12.32 7.21 4.03
C HIS A 82 -11.33 6.23 4.66
N VAL A 83 -11.03 6.39 5.95
CA VAL A 83 -10.03 5.55 6.64
C VAL A 83 -10.71 4.63 7.64
N GLU A 84 -10.37 3.33 7.61
CA GLU A 84 -10.88 2.31 8.55
C GLU A 84 -9.77 1.63 9.35
N LEU A 85 -10.16 1.03 10.47
CA LEU A 85 -9.31 0.10 11.21
C LEU A 85 -9.41 -1.26 10.51
N GLY A 86 -8.28 -1.83 10.10
CA GLY A 86 -8.24 -3.11 9.42
C GLY A 86 -6.81 -3.57 9.16
N SER A 87 -6.62 -4.85 8.90
CA SER A 87 -5.32 -5.42 8.53
C SER A 87 -5.31 -5.84 7.06
N ALA A 88 -4.14 -6.18 6.53
CA ALA A 88 -4.05 -6.60 5.14
C ALA A 88 -4.80 -7.92 4.89
N GLU A 89 -4.85 -8.79 5.90
CA GLU A 89 -5.43 -10.14 5.85
C GLU A 89 -6.96 -10.16 5.97
N ASP A 90 -7.56 -9.06 6.43
CA ASP A 90 -9.01 -8.88 6.57
C ASP A 90 -9.36 -7.43 6.22
N VAL A 91 -9.51 -7.17 4.92
CA VAL A 91 -9.78 -5.83 4.40
C VAL A 91 -11.28 -5.57 4.47
N PRO A 92 -11.75 -4.58 5.26
CA PRO A 92 -13.17 -4.32 5.53
C PRO A 92 -13.89 -3.61 4.36
N PHE A 93 -13.60 -4.02 3.12
CA PHE A 93 -14.22 -3.49 1.92
C PHE A 93 -14.76 -4.61 1.04
N PRO A 94 -15.82 -4.34 0.27
CA PRO A 94 -16.40 -5.33 -0.63
C PRO A 94 -15.44 -5.67 -1.77
N ASP A 95 -15.71 -6.81 -2.40
CA ASP A 95 -15.00 -7.25 -3.61
C ASP A 95 -15.07 -6.19 -4.69
N ARG A 96 -13.99 -6.06 -5.46
CA ARG A 96 -13.92 -5.22 -6.67
C ARG A 96 -14.28 -3.73 -6.43
N ALA A 97 -14.04 -3.22 -5.23
CA ALA A 97 -14.35 -1.84 -4.85
C ALA A 97 -13.37 -0.80 -5.41
N PHE A 98 -12.11 -1.17 -5.65
CA PHE A 98 -11.04 -0.21 -5.93
C PHE A 98 -10.42 -0.39 -7.31
N SER A 99 -10.30 0.72 -8.06
CA SER A 99 -9.52 0.75 -9.30
C SER A 99 -8.01 0.67 -9.06
N HIS A 100 -7.54 1.10 -7.88
CA HIS A 100 -6.12 1.15 -7.54
C HIS A 100 -5.92 0.64 -6.11
N VAL A 101 -4.94 -0.23 -5.89
CA VAL A 101 -4.52 -0.70 -4.56
C VAL A 101 -3.03 -0.45 -4.39
N ALA A 102 -2.66 0.21 -3.30
CA ALA A 102 -1.28 0.51 -2.93
C ALA A 102 -0.93 -0.14 -1.59
N ALA A 103 0.33 -0.53 -1.45
CA ALA A 103 0.93 -0.85 -0.16
C ALA A 103 2.39 -0.36 -0.18
N LEU A 104 2.73 0.61 0.67
CA LEU A 104 4.07 1.19 0.75
C LEU A 104 4.67 0.98 2.14
N ASP A 105 5.80 0.26 2.21
CA ASP A 105 6.50 -0.11 3.46
C ASP A 105 5.61 -0.84 4.47
N THR A 106 4.64 -1.63 4.02
CA THR A 106 3.70 -2.34 4.89
C THR A 106 3.70 -3.84 4.67
N PHE A 107 4.07 -4.32 3.48
CA PHE A 107 4.03 -5.74 3.11
C PHE A 107 4.93 -6.61 3.98
N HIS A 108 6.08 -6.09 4.42
CA HIS A 108 6.96 -6.81 5.33
C HIS A 108 6.35 -7.02 6.73
N HIS A 109 5.35 -6.22 7.12
CA HIS A 109 4.62 -6.30 8.39
C HIS A 109 3.36 -7.19 8.35
N TRP A 110 2.92 -7.62 7.17
CA TRP A 110 1.74 -8.49 7.06
C TRP A 110 2.03 -9.84 7.73
N ALA A 111 1.13 -10.25 8.63
CA ALA A 111 1.25 -11.46 9.41
C ALA A 111 1.10 -12.70 8.54
N ASP A 112 0.16 -12.67 7.59
CA ASP A 112 0.04 -13.65 6.51
C ASP A 112 0.03 -12.92 5.18
N ARG A 113 1.21 -12.84 4.56
CA ARG A 113 1.38 -12.22 3.24
C ARG A 113 0.50 -12.86 2.17
N GLY A 114 0.27 -14.17 2.23
CA GLY A 114 -0.58 -14.86 1.26
C GLY A 114 -2.05 -14.47 1.40
N ALA A 115 -2.54 -14.38 2.64
CA ALA A 115 -3.89 -13.88 2.92
C ALA A 115 -4.03 -12.41 2.52
N GLY A 116 -3.05 -11.57 2.85
CA GLY A 116 -3.07 -10.15 2.48
C GLY A 116 -3.07 -9.92 0.98
N LEU A 117 -2.31 -10.72 0.22
CA LEU A 117 -2.34 -10.64 -1.25
C LEU A 117 -3.70 -11.07 -1.80
N ARG A 118 -4.33 -12.12 -1.24
CA ARG A 118 -5.69 -12.52 -1.65
C ARG A 118 -6.70 -11.40 -1.44
N GLU A 119 -6.67 -10.73 -0.28
CA GLU A 119 -7.54 -9.61 0.01
C GLU A 119 -7.28 -8.42 -0.91
N ALA A 120 -6.01 -8.04 -1.12
CA ALA A 120 -5.65 -6.96 -2.03
C ALA A 120 -6.16 -7.22 -3.46
N VAL A 121 -6.08 -8.47 -3.93
CA VAL A 121 -6.63 -8.87 -5.23
C VAL A 121 -8.16 -8.92 -5.22
N ARG A 122 -8.80 -9.40 -4.13
CA ARG A 122 -10.26 -9.48 -3.99
C ARG A 122 -10.92 -8.11 -4.13
N VAL A 123 -10.41 -7.11 -3.40
CA VAL A 123 -10.97 -5.75 -3.39
C VAL A 123 -10.62 -4.95 -4.65
N LEU A 124 -9.63 -5.39 -5.43
CA LEU A 124 -9.27 -4.76 -6.70
C LEU A 124 -10.35 -5.04 -7.76
N ALA A 125 -10.83 -3.99 -8.40
CA ALA A 125 -11.78 -4.04 -9.50
C ALA A 125 -11.12 -4.63 -10.76
N PRO A 126 -11.90 -5.23 -11.69
CA PRO A 126 -11.34 -5.61 -12.98
C PRO A 126 -10.80 -4.40 -13.76
N GLY A 127 -9.69 -4.58 -14.45
CA GLY A 127 -8.91 -3.50 -15.05
C GLY A 127 -8.10 -2.67 -14.03
N GLY A 128 -8.24 -2.96 -12.73
CA GLY A 128 -7.56 -2.25 -11.66
C GLY A 128 -6.07 -2.58 -11.55
N ARG A 129 -5.33 -1.68 -10.92
CA ARG A 129 -3.87 -1.76 -10.73
C ARG A 129 -3.50 -1.96 -9.27
N LEU A 130 -2.58 -2.88 -9.02
CA LEU A 130 -1.95 -3.08 -7.72
C LEU A 130 -0.49 -2.64 -7.78
N LEU A 131 -0.01 -1.98 -6.73
CA LEU A 131 1.40 -1.62 -6.56
C LEU A 131 1.83 -1.84 -5.12
N ILE A 132 2.80 -2.72 -4.91
CA ILE A 132 3.46 -2.93 -3.62
C ILE A 132 4.87 -2.36 -3.72
N VAL A 133 5.24 -1.47 -2.81
CA VAL A 133 6.55 -0.81 -2.78
C VAL A 133 7.19 -1.00 -1.43
N GLU A 134 8.44 -1.43 -1.44
CA GLU A 134 9.21 -1.71 -0.24
C GLU A 134 10.62 -1.13 -0.37
N LYS A 135 11.28 -0.91 0.76
CA LYS A 135 12.71 -0.60 0.77
C LYS A 135 13.49 -1.74 0.09
N GLN A 136 14.42 -1.40 -0.80
CA GLN A 136 15.31 -2.39 -1.40
C GLN A 136 16.40 -2.81 -0.40
N LEU A 137 16.55 -4.11 -0.23
CA LEU A 137 17.62 -4.75 0.53
C LEU A 137 18.61 -5.38 -0.45
N ALA A 138 19.91 -5.24 -0.15
CA ALA A 138 20.95 -5.90 -0.94
C ALA A 138 20.93 -7.43 -0.76
N SER A 139 20.68 -7.88 0.48
CA SER A 139 20.55 -9.28 0.86
C SER A 139 19.94 -9.41 2.26
N GLY A 140 19.56 -10.63 2.66
CA GLY A 140 19.15 -10.98 4.02
C GLY A 140 17.67 -10.72 4.34
N THR A 141 17.34 -10.74 5.63
CA THR A 141 16.00 -10.51 6.15
C THR A 141 15.89 -9.12 6.79
N GLY A 142 14.71 -8.49 6.70
CA GLY A 142 14.49 -7.17 7.29
C GLY A 142 13.22 -6.47 6.81
N HIS A 143 13.12 -5.17 7.11
CA HIS A 143 12.02 -4.30 6.69
C HIS A 143 12.27 -3.82 5.25
N GLY A 144 11.88 -4.65 4.28
CA GLY A 144 12.06 -4.42 2.86
C GLY A 144 12.02 -5.71 2.04
N LEU A 145 12.40 -5.61 0.76
CA LEU A 145 12.49 -6.74 -0.17
C LEU A 145 13.88 -6.81 -0.78
N THR A 146 14.38 -8.03 -0.96
CA THR A 146 15.44 -8.32 -1.93
C THR A 146 14.85 -8.46 -3.35
N GLN A 147 15.71 -8.48 -4.37
CA GLN A 147 15.26 -8.77 -5.75
C GLN A 147 14.60 -10.15 -5.87
N SER A 148 15.10 -11.15 -5.14
CA SER A 148 14.48 -12.49 -5.10
C SER A 148 13.11 -12.48 -4.42
N ASP A 149 12.94 -11.69 -3.34
CA ASP A 149 11.62 -11.55 -2.70
C ASP A 149 10.61 -10.90 -3.64
N ALA A 150 11.03 -9.89 -4.42
CA ALA A 150 10.19 -9.24 -5.42
C ALA A 150 9.75 -10.21 -6.54
N GLN A 151 10.65 -11.11 -6.97
CA GLN A 151 10.32 -12.17 -7.93
C GLN A 151 9.29 -13.16 -7.36
N VAL A 152 9.46 -13.58 -6.10
CA VAL A 152 8.50 -14.46 -5.43
C VAL A 152 7.14 -13.76 -5.28
N LEU A 153 7.13 -12.48 -4.90
CA LEU A 153 5.90 -11.69 -4.82
C LEU A 153 5.20 -11.61 -6.18
N ALA A 154 5.92 -11.31 -7.26
CA ALA A 154 5.36 -11.30 -8.60
C ALA A 154 4.76 -12.67 -8.97
N ALA A 155 5.47 -13.77 -8.73
CA ALA A 155 4.96 -15.11 -8.99
C ALA A 155 3.64 -15.39 -8.23
N ARG A 156 3.56 -15.01 -6.95
CA ARG A 156 2.32 -15.15 -6.15
C ARG A 156 1.17 -14.30 -6.68
N LEU A 157 1.44 -13.06 -7.12
CA LEU A 157 0.41 -12.22 -7.74
C LEU A 157 -0.10 -12.85 -9.06
N SER A 158 0.78 -13.48 -9.84
CA SER A 158 0.41 -14.19 -11.06
C SER A 158 -0.49 -15.39 -10.76
N GLU A 159 -0.16 -16.19 -9.73
CA GLU A 159 -1.00 -17.31 -9.27
C GLU A 159 -2.40 -16.85 -8.81
N LEU A 160 -2.52 -15.61 -8.33
CA LEU A 160 -3.80 -14.98 -7.95
C LEU A 160 -4.53 -14.34 -9.15
N GLY A 161 -4.01 -14.49 -10.36
CA GLY A 161 -4.66 -14.04 -11.60
C GLY A 161 -4.37 -12.60 -11.98
N LEU A 162 -3.33 -11.96 -11.43
CA LEU A 162 -2.85 -10.67 -11.97
C LEU A 162 -1.95 -10.90 -13.18
N GLU A 163 -2.08 -10.01 -14.14
CA GLU A 163 -1.33 -10.00 -15.40
C GLU A 163 -0.45 -8.77 -15.50
N ARG A 164 0.39 -8.72 -16.55
CA ARG A 164 1.28 -7.59 -16.85
C ARG A 164 2.11 -7.18 -15.63
N LEU A 165 2.70 -8.18 -14.98
CA LEU A 165 3.50 -7.95 -13.78
C LEU A 165 4.82 -7.29 -14.14
N GLU A 166 5.19 -6.27 -13.36
CA GLU A 166 6.45 -5.57 -13.51
C GLU A 166 7.16 -5.48 -12.16
N ILE A 167 8.47 -5.64 -12.19
CA ILE A 167 9.35 -5.37 -11.04
C ILE A 167 10.23 -4.18 -11.43
N GLY A 168 10.13 -3.11 -10.66
CA GLY A 168 10.84 -1.87 -10.91
C GLY A 168 11.66 -1.42 -9.71
N GLU A 169 12.78 -0.76 -9.97
CA GLU A 169 13.55 -0.05 -8.96
C GLU A 169 13.20 1.44 -8.99
N ILE A 170 12.93 2.01 -7.82
CA ILE A 170 12.61 3.42 -7.66
C ILE A 170 13.69 4.07 -6.80
N SER A 171 14.30 5.14 -7.32
CA SER A 171 15.22 5.97 -6.56
C SER A 171 14.54 7.28 -6.16
N VAL A 172 14.46 7.55 -4.86
CA VAL A 172 13.92 8.80 -4.30
C VAL A 172 14.92 9.39 -3.32
N GLY A 173 15.74 10.33 -3.79
CA GLY A 173 16.88 10.84 -3.03
C GLY A 173 17.84 9.69 -2.67
N ARG A 174 18.09 9.51 -1.36
CA ARG A 174 18.93 8.41 -0.85
C ARG A 174 18.21 7.06 -0.75
N HIS A 175 16.90 7.02 -0.97
CA HIS A 175 16.10 5.81 -0.80
C HIS A 175 16.08 5.02 -2.11
N ARG A 176 16.43 3.74 -2.00
CA ARG A 176 16.25 2.73 -3.05
C ARG A 176 15.07 1.84 -2.67
N LEU A 177 14.10 1.74 -3.56
CA LEU A 177 12.87 0.97 -3.34
C LEU A 177 12.72 -0.06 -4.46
N LEU A 178 12.12 -1.20 -4.11
CA LEU A 178 11.60 -2.15 -5.07
C LEU A 178 10.09 -2.00 -5.13
N ALA A 179 9.57 -2.03 -6.35
CA ALA A 179 8.16 -2.00 -6.63
C ALA A 179 7.76 -3.23 -7.43
N VAL A 180 6.67 -3.87 -7.03
CA VAL A 180 6.02 -4.93 -7.79
C VAL A 180 4.62 -4.44 -8.14
N SER A 181 4.30 -4.40 -9.43
CA SER A 181 2.99 -3.98 -9.92
C SER A 181 2.30 -5.11 -10.68
N GLY A 182 0.99 -5.00 -10.82
CA GLY A 182 0.18 -5.91 -11.63
C GLY A 182 -1.19 -5.35 -11.96
N LEU A 183 -1.81 -5.89 -13.01
CA LEU A 183 -3.13 -5.50 -13.47
C LEU A 183 -4.11 -6.68 -13.31
N LYS A 184 -5.28 -6.40 -12.74
CA LYS A 184 -6.36 -7.39 -12.71
C LYS A 184 -7.05 -7.42 -14.07
N PRO A 185 -7.16 -8.57 -14.74
CA PRO A 185 -7.80 -8.64 -16.05
C PRO A 185 -9.27 -8.22 -15.98
N THR A 186 -9.77 -7.62 -17.06
CA THR A 186 -11.21 -7.42 -17.27
C THR A 186 -11.82 -8.76 -17.69
N PRO A 187 -12.98 -9.17 -17.13
CA PRO A 187 -13.67 -10.36 -17.64
C PRO A 187 -14.06 -10.08 -19.09
N GLU A 188 -13.99 -11.13 -19.91
CA GLU A 188 -14.54 -11.13 -21.27
C GLU A 188 -16.06 -10.90 -21.28
#